data_AF-X1U0L1-F1
#
_entry.id   AF-X1U0L1-F1
#
_cell.length_a   1.000
_cell.length_b   1.000
_cell.length_c   1.000
_cell.angle_alpha   90.00
_cell.angle_beta   90.00
_cell.angle_gamma   90.00
#
_symmetry.space_group_name_H-M   'P 1'
#
loop_
_entity.id
_entity.type
_entity.pdbx_description
1 polymer ?
#
loop_
_entity_poly.entity_id
_entity_poly.type
_entity_poly.pdbx_seq_one_letter_code
_entity_poly.pdbx_strand_id
1 'polypeptide(L)' 'MLNNLKDKLEIPEEKMALSREVLRLYGNTSSVSIGIVGKILMDEDVKRGDWGLVVSLGAGLAAGATLLHWGE' A
#
# COMPACT_ATOMS: atom_id res chain seq x y z
N MET A 1 1.53 -0.69 -13.17
CA MET A 1 0.53 -1.17 -12.20
C MET A 1 0.17 -0.11 -11.17
N LEU A 2 1.12 0.33 -10.31
CA LEU A 2 0.83 1.36 -9.30
C LEU A 2 0.23 2.65 -9.88
N ASN A 3 0.73 3.16 -11.02
CA ASN A 3 0.17 4.35 -11.68
C ASN A 3 -1.29 4.13 -12.09
N ASN A 4 -1.60 3.04 -12.82
CA ASN A 4 -2.97 2.75 -13.24
C ASN A 4 -3.94 2.65 -12.05
N LEU A 5 -3.49 2.04 -10.96
CA LEU A 5 -4.31 1.87 -9.76
C LEU A 5 -4.54 3.23 -9.07
N LYS A 6 -3.48 4.03 -8.94
CA LYS A 6 -3.55 5.40 -8.44
C LYS A 6 -4.51 6.25 -9.27
N ASP A 7 -4.33 6.29 -10.58
CA ASP A 7 -5.09 7.14 -11.48
C ASP A 7 -6.58 6.72 -11.55
N LYS A 8 -6.87 5.41 -11.52
CA LYS A 8 -8.25 4.90 -11.56
C LYS A 8 -9.01 5.07 -10.26
N LEU A 9 -8.30 5.06 -9.12
CA LEU A 9 -8.89 5.28 -7.79
C LEU A 9 -8.72 6.72 -7.30
N GLU A 10 -8.18 7.60 -8.15
CA GLU A 10 -7.91 9.01 -7.84
C GLU A 10 -7.12 9.20 -6.54
N ILE A 11 -6.17 8.30 -6.29
CA ILE A 11 -5.34 8.33 -5.09
C ILE A 11 -4.31 9.47 -5.23
N PRO A 12 -4.14 10.34 -4.21
CA PRO A 12 -3.11 11.36 -4.23
C PRO A 12 -1.70 10.79 -4.38
N GLU A 13 -0.81 11.48 -5.10
CA GLU A 13 0.54 10.96 -5.42
C GLU A 13 1.36 10.69 -4.17
N GLU A 14 1.23 11.55 -3.16
CA GLU A 14 1.91 11.42 -1.87
C GLU A 14 1.53 10.14 -1.13
N LYS A 15 0.33 9.60 -1.34
CA LYS A 15 -0.12 8.34 -0.72
C LYS A 15 0.54 7.11 -1.37
N MET A 16 1.17 7.27 -2.53
CA MET A 16 1.88 6.19 -3.23
C MET A 16 3.36 6.10 -2.85
N ALA A 17 3.88 7.07 -2.07
CA ALA A 17 5.31 7.23 -1.79
C ALA A 17 5.95 5.94 -1.25
N LEU A 18 5.39 5.35 -0.19
CA LEU A 18 5.93 4.13 0.42
C LEU A 18 5.94 2.93 -0.53
N SER A 19 4.85 2.74 -1.29
CA SER A 19 4.77 1.64 -2.28
C SER A 19 5.80 1.80 -3.40
N ARG A 20 6.04 3.04 -3.85
CA ARG A 20 7.06 3.32 -4.85
C ARG A 20 8.47 3.12 -4.30
N GLU A 21 8.72 3.54 -3.07
CA GLU A 21 10.03 3.41 -2.45
C GLU A 21 10.39 1.94 -2.22
N VAL A 22 9.45 1.13 -1.72
CA VAL A 22 9.64 -0.32 -1.60
C VAL A 22 9.90 -0.95 -2.96
N LEU A 23 9.13 -0.59 -3.98
CA LEU A 23 9.36 -1.10 -5.33
C LEU A 23 10.73 -0.69 -5.89
N ARG A 24 11.18 0.54 -5.62
CA ARG A 24 12.49 1.07 -6.05
C ARG A 24 13.64 0.34 -5.37
N LEU A 25 13.53 0.05 -4.08
CA LEU A 25 14.57 -0.58 -3.27
C LEU A 25 14.63 -2.10 -3.46
N TYR A 26 13.48 -2.77 -3.55
CA TYR A 26 13.40 -4.23 -3.44
C TYR A 26 12.74 -4.90 -4.65
N GLY A 27 12.17 -4.13 -5.58
CA GLY A 27 11.37 -4.68 -6.66
C GLY A 27 10.06 -5.30 -6.17
N ASN A 28 9.45 -6.12 -7.02
CA ASN A 28 8.29 -6.92 -6.64
C ASN A 28 8.77 -8.19 -5.93
N THR A 29 8.60 -8.25 -4.61
CA THR A 29 8.97 -9.40 -3.77
C THR A 29 7.79 -10.35 -3.55
N SER A 30 6.83 -10.37 -4.50
CA SER A 30 5.58 -11.11 -4.41
C SER A 30 4.77 -10.69 -3.18
N SER A 31 4.15 -11.64 -2.47
CA SER A 31 3.33 -11.42 -1.28
C SER A 31 4.03 -10.64 -0.16
N VAL A 32 5.37 -10.74 -0.08
CA VAL A 32 6.16 -10.06 0.95
C VAL A 32 6.17 -8.53 0.77
N SER A 33 5.89 -8.02 -0.44
CA SER A 33 5.93 -6.58 -0.75
C SER A 33 5.03 -5.77 0.17
N ILE A 34 3.83 -6.28 0.48
CA ILE A 34 2.87 -5.62 1.39
C ILE A 34 3.42 -5.57 2.82
N GLY A 35 4.07 -6.63 3.28
CA GLY A 35 4.69 -6.66 4.61
C GLY A 35 5.83 -5.65 4.75
N ILE A 36 6.64 -5.46 3.70
CA ILE A 36 7.72 -4.46 3.71
C ILE A 36 7.13 -3.04 3.75
N VAL A 37 6.11 -2.74 2.93
CA VAL A 37 5.41 -1.44 2.98
C VAL A 37 4.79 -1.21 4.35
N GLY A 38 4.11 -2.22 4.91
CA GLY A 38 3.48 -2.14 6.22
C GLY A 38 4.48 -1.89 7.34
N LYS A 39 5.67 -2.51 7.28
CA LYS A 39 6.74 -2.26 8.26
C LYS A 39 7.20 -0.80 8.23
N ILE A 40 7.42 -0.24 7.04
CA ILE A 40 7.83 1.17 6.92
C ILE A 40 6.69 2.11 7.37
N LEU A 41 5.44 1.77 7.02
CA LEU A 41 4.27 2.54 7.47
C LEU A 41 4.14 2.60 8.99
N MET A 42 4.58 1.57 9.73
CA MET A 42 4.58 1.59 11.20
C MET A 42 5.58 2.59 11.79
N ASP A 43 6.62 2.97 11.04
CA ASP A 43 7.60 3.98 11.44
C ASP A 43 7.14 5.42 11.09
N GLU A 44 6.03 5.55 10.35
CA GLU A 44 5.41 6.85 10.02
C GLU A 44 4.49 7.35 11.14
N ASP A 45 4.28 8.66 11.21
CA ASP A 45 3.35 9.30 12.14
C ASP A 45 1.89 9.18 11.66
N VAL A 46 1.35 7.96 11.70
CA VAL A 46 -0.06 7.67 11.39
C VAL A 46 -0.92 8.00 12.62
N LYS A 47 -1.95 8.83 12.45
CA LYS A 47 -2.74 9.31 13.57
C LYS A 47 -3.73 8.26 14.05
N ARG A 48 -4.03 8.29 15.34
CA ARG A 48 -5.14 7.53 15.93
C ARG A 48 -6.45 7.99 15.27
N GLY A 49 -7.31 7.03 14.91
CA GLY A 49 -8.50 7.24 14.10
C GLY A 49 -8.28 7.25 12.59
N ASP A 50 -7.02 7.22 12.10
CA ASP A 50 -6.77 7.19 10.66
C ASP A 50 -7.15 5.82 10.06
N TRP A 51 -7.60 5.88 8.80
CA TRP A 51 -7.90 4.71 7.99
C TRP A 51 -6.82 4.47 6.95
N GLY A 52 -6.47 3.20 6.77
CA GLY A 52 -5.55 2.74 5.73
C GLY A 52 -6.21 1.73 4.81
N LEU A 53 -5.96 1.82 3.51
CA LEU A 53 -6.39 0.82 2.53
C LEU A 53 -5.18 0.10 1.94
N VAL A 54 -5.13 -1.21 2.11
CA VAL A 54 -4.15 -2.08 1.46
C VAL A 54 -4.81 -2.73 0.26
N VAL A 55 -4.21 -2.58 -0.93
CA VAL A 55 -4.68 -3.22 -2.17
C VAL A 55 -3.58 -4.10 -2.73
N SER A 56 -3.94 -5.33 -3.12
CA SER A 56 -3.04 -6.30 -3.74
C SER A 56 -3.71 -6.96 -4.94
N LEU A 57 -2.92 -7.38 -5.94
CA LEU A 57 -3.40 -8.22 -7.02
C LEU A 57 -2.51 -9.46 -7.14
N GLY A 58 -3.15 -10.61 -7.37
CA GLY A 58 -2.51 -11.92 -7.48
C GLY A 58 -2.89 -12.65 -8.76
N ALA A 59 -2.51 -13.93 -8.82
CA ALA A 59 -2.84 -14.81 -9.94
C ALA A 59 -4.36 -14.90 -10.17
N GLY A 60 -4.78 -15.10 -11.43
CA GLY A 60 -6.18 -15.20 -11.80
C GLY A 60 -6.93 -13.86 -11.82
N LEU A 61 -6.22 -12.73 -11.91
CA LEU A 61 -6.79 -11.38 -11.82
C LEU A 61 -7.52 -11.13 -10.48
N ALA A 62 -7.18 -11.90 -9.45
CA ALA A 62 -7.74 -11.73 -8.12
C ALA A 62 -7.21 -10.44 -7.49
N ALA A 63 -8.12 -9.57 -7.06
CA ALA A 63 -7.81 -8.39 -6.27
C ALA A 63 -8.20 -8.63 -4.81
N GLY A 64 -7.30 -8.27 -3.90
CA GLY A 64 -7.55 -8.25 -2.46
C GLY A 64 -7.50 -6.82 -1.95
N ALA A 65 -8.45 -6.46 -1.09
CA ALA A 65 -8.45 -5.19 -0.38
C ALA A 65 -8.65 -5.44 1.12
N THR A 66 -7.88 -4.73 1.94
CA THR A 66 -7.99 -4.79 3.40
C THR A 66 -8.03 -3.37 3.96
N LEU A 67 -9.06 -3.09 4.74
CA LEU A 67 -9.23 -1.82 5.43
C LEU A 67 -8.64 -1.94 6.83
N LEU A 68 -7.79 -0.98 7.18
CA LEU A 68 -7.11 -0.88 8.46
C LEU A 68 -7.61 0.37 9.19
N HIS A 69 -7.74 0.28 10.51
CA HIS A 69 -8.06 1.41 11.37
C HIS A 69 -7.00 1.49 12.46
N TRP A 70 -6.33 2.64 12.57
CA TRP A 70 -5.46 2.93 13.69
C TRP A 70 -6.38 3.31 14.86
N GLY A 71 -6.38 2.49 15.93
CA GLY A 71 -7.37 2.56 17.02
C GLY A 71 -7.53 3.93 17.69
N GLU A 72 -8.58 4.06 18.52
CA GLU A 72 -9.00 5.29 19.22
C GLU A 72 -8.10 5.73 20.35
#